data_AF-A0A392Q6N5-F1
#
_entry.id   AF-A0A392Q6N5-F1
#
_cell.length_a   1.000
_cell.length_b   1.000
_cell.length_c   1.000
_cell.angle_alpha   90.00
_cell.angle_beta   90.00
_cell.angle_gamma   90.00
#
_symmetry.space_group_name_H-M   'P 1'
#
loop_
_entity.id
_entity.type
_entity.pdbx_description
1 polymer ?
#
loop_
_entity_poly.entity_id
_entity_poly.type
_entity_poly.pdbx_seq_one_letter_code
_entity_poly.pdbx_strand_id
1 'polypeptide(L)'
;WIFGFVVFFYPGGSSELRRESVPWHVLFGLFVYILALATSSLGFLEKLTFLESSGVAKYGSEALLVNFNAIITILFGTFVVLSAISQAPPAADDYAPI
;
A
#
# COMPACT_ATOMS: atom_id res chain seq x y z
N TRP A 1 -8.52 -0.67 10.06
CA TRP A 1 -7.80 -1.10 11.29
C TRP A 1 -8.75 -1.70 12.34
N ILE A 2 -9.65 -0.93 12.98
CA ILE A 2 -10.55 -1.43 14.05
C ILE A 2 -11.35 -2.67 13.62
N PHE A 3 -12.03 -2.62 12.47
CA PHE A 3 -12.79 -3.76 11.94
C PHE A 3 -11.92 -5.02 11.78
N GLY A 4 -10.73 -4.88 11.19
CA GLY A 4 -9.82 -6.01 11.01
C GLY A 4 -9.35 -6.59 12.34
N PHE A 5 -9.06 -5.74 13.32
CA PHE A 5 -8.68 -6.16 14.66
C PHE A 5 -9.78 -6.96 15.34
N VAL A 6 -11.02 -6.46 15.35
CA VAL A 6 -12.15 -7.12 16.01
C VAL A 6 -12.50 -8.45 15.34
N VAL A 7 -12.49 -8.49 14.00
CA VAL A 7 -12.92 -9.68 13.23
C VAL A 7 -11.84 -10.76 13.16
N PHE A 8 -10.56 -10.39 12.97
CA PHE A 8 -9.49 -11.36 12.72
C PHE A 8 -8.53 -11.58 13.90
N PHE A 9 -8.57 -10.73 14.93
CA PHE A 9 -7.66 -10.82 16.08
C PHE A 9 -8.38 -11.00 17.43
N TYR A 10 -8.98 -9.95 17.99
CA TYR A 10 -9.63 -10.03 19.30
C TYR A 10 -10.85 -9.08 19.39
N PRO A 11 -12.02 -9.54 19.87
CA PRO A 11 -12.32 -10.87 20.42
C PRO A 11 -12.42 -12.00 19.37
N GLY A 12 -12.41 -11.65 18.08
CA GLY A 12 -12.53 -12.59 16.96
C GLY A 12 -13.97 -12.77 16.50
N GLY A 13 -14.19 -12.64 15.20
CA GLY A 13 -15.48 -12.92 14.56
C GLY A 13 -15.74 -14.42 14.41
N SER A 14 -17.00 -14.80 14.19
CA SER A 14 -17.36 -16.17 13.83
C SER A 14 -16.63 -16.62 12.54
N SER A 15 -16.52 -17.93 12.33
CA SER A 15 -15.92 -18.50 11.11
C SER A 15 -16.61 -17.97 9.84
N GLU A 16 -17.94 -17.86 9.87
CA GLU A 16 -18.71 -17.31 8.76
C GLU A 16 -18.40 -15.84 8.51
N LEU A 17 -18.45 -15.00 9.55
CA LEU A 17 -18.17 -13.58 9.43
C LEU A 17 -16.77 -13.33 8.89
N ARG A 18 -15.76 -14.08 9.37
CA ARG A 18 -14.39 -13.98 8.87
C ARG A 18 -14.34 -14.34 7.39
N ARG A 19 -14.95 -15.46 6.98
CA ARG A 19 -14.96 -15.94 5.59
C ARG A 19 -15.58 -14.91 4.65
N GLU A 20 -16.72 -14.34 5.02
CA GLU A 20 -17.39 -13.31 4.22
C GLU A 20 -16.63 -11.97 4.20
N SER A 21 -15.93 -11.65 5.30
CA SER A 21 -15.23 -10.37 5.46
C SER A 21 -13.86 -10.30 4.78
N VAL A 22 -13.15 -11.42 4.58
CA VAL A 22 -11.82 -11.44 3.95
C VAL A 22 -11.77 -10.70 2.61
N PRO A 23 -12.62 -10.99 1.60
CA PRO A 23 -12.52 -10.31 0.30
C PRO A 23 -12.71 -8.79 0.42
N TRP A 24 -13.65 -8.36 1.26
CA TRP A 24 -13.88 -6.94 1.52
C TRP A 24 -12.71 -6.29 2.25
N HIS A 25 -12.15 -6.96 3.25
CA HIS A 25 -11.02 -6.43 4.01
C HIS A 25 -9.78 -6.21 3.14
N VAL A 26 -9.48 -7.17 2.26
CA VAL A 26 -8.38 -7.06 1.29
C VAL A 26 -8.64 -5.92 0.30
N LEU A 27 -9.86 -5.86 -0.27
CA LEU A 27 -10.23 -4.80 -1.21
C LEU A 27 -10.08 -3.40 -0.59
N PHE A 28 -10.66 -3.17 0.59
CA PHE A 28 -10.57 -1.89 1.28
C PHE A 28 -9.12 -1.56 1.68
N GLY A 29 -8.35 -2.56 2.11
CA GLY A 29 -6.93 -2.40 2.43
C GLY A 29 -6.12 -1.89 1.23
N LEU A 30 -6.25 -2.55 0.08
CA LEU A 30 -5.58 -2.15 -1.16
C LEU A 30 -6.09 -0.79 -1.67
N PHE A 31 -7.39 -0.54 -1.60
CA PHE A 31 -7.98 0.73 -2.01
C PHE A 31 -7.42 1.91 -1.19
N VAL A 32 -7.42 1.80 0.14
CA VAL A 32 -6.86 2.83 1.03
C VAL A 32 -5.36 2.99 0.80
N TYR A 33 -4.63 1.90 0.55
CA TYR A 33 -3.21 1.95 0.23
C TYR A 33 -2.93 2.73 -1.06
N ILE A 34 -3.68 2.47 -2.14
CA ILE A 34 -3.57 3.21 -3.41
C ILE A 34 -3.90 4.69 -3.21
N LEU A 35 -4.94 5.01 -2.42
CA LEU A 35 -5.25 6.39 -2.06
C LEU A 35 -4.09 7.05 -1.31
N ALA A 36 -3.44 6.35 -0.39
CA ALA A 36 -2.28 6.89 0.33
C ALA A 36 -1.10 7.18 -0.62
N LEU A 37 -0.84 6.31 -1.61
CA LEU A 37 0.17 6.56 -2.65
C LEU A 37 -0.18 7.80 -3.49
N ALA A 38 -1.45 7.94 -3.89
CA ALA A 38 -1.94 9.10 -4.64
C ALA A 38 -1.81 10.38 -3.82
N THR A 39 -2.24 10.37 -2.56
CA THR A 39 -2.11 11.50 -1.62
C THR A 39 -0.65 11.89 -1.40
N SER A 40 0.25 10.91 -1.23
CA SER A 40 1.69 11.19 -1.11
C SER A 40 2.25 11.84 -2.36
N SER A 41 1.84 11.37 -3.55
CA SER A 41 2.27 11.93 -4.83
C SER A 41 1.80 13.37 -5.02
N LEU A 42 0.54 13.65 -4.66
CA LEU A 42 0.00 15.02 -4.63
C LEU A 42 0.72 15.91 -3.62
N GLY A 43 1.05 15.39 -2.43
CA GLY A 43 1.79 16.14 -1.41
C GLY A 43 3.20 16.52 -1.84
N PHE A 44 3.92 15.62 -2.54
CA PHE A 44 5.21 15.97 -3.15
C PHE A 44 5.07 17.08 -4.19
N LEU A 45 4.06 16.97 -5.06
CA LEU A 45 3.80 17.95 -6.11
C LEU A 45 3.42 19.32 -5.53
N GLU A 46 2.50 19.36 -4.56
CA GLU A 46 2.07 20.59 -3.88
C GLU A 46 3.24 21.28 -3.21
N LYS A 47 4.01 20.53 -2.41
CA LYS A 47 5.16 21.09 -1.70
C LYS A 47 6.21 21.63 -2.66
N LEU A 48 6.52 20.89 -3.73
CA LEU A 48 7.49 21.34 -4.73
C LEU A 48 6.99 22.57 -5.48
N THR A 49 5.70 22.64 -5.83
CA THR A 49 5.10 23.82 -6.49
C THR A 49 5.23 25.08 -5.63
N PHE A 50 5.00 24.97 -4.32
CA PHE A 50 5.19 26.10 -3.40
C PHE A 50 6.65 26.51 -3.25
N LEU A 51 7.57 25.54 -3.23
CA LEU A 51 9.00 25.81 -3.17
C LEU A 51 9.52 26.47 -4.44
N GLU A 52 9.10 26.00 -5.62
CA GLU A 52 9.44 26.62 -6.91
C GLU A 52 8.89 28.05 -7.01
N SER A 53 7.66 28.27 -6.54
CA SER A 53 7.08 29.62 -6.43
C SER A 53 7.84 30.52 -5.46
N SER A 54 8.57 29.92 -4.50
CA SER A 54 9.41 30.62 -3.52
C SER A 54 10.88 30.75 -3.94
N GLY A 55 11.23 30.33 -5.16
CA GLY A 55 12.57 30.50 -5.75
C GLY A 55 13.42 29.24 -5.86
N VAL A 56 12.91 28.06 -5.52
CA VAL A 56 13.62 26.80 -5.84
C VAL A 56 13.70 26.63 -7.36
N ALA A 57 14.89 26.31 -7.86
CA ALA A 57 15.09 26.08 -9.28
C ALA A 57 14.38 24.78 -9.71
N LYS A 58 13.56 24.86 -10.76
CA LYS A 58 12.82 23.73 -11.33
C LYS A 58 13.67 22.51 -11.70
N TYR A 59 14.94 22.75 -12.06
CA TYR A 59 15.93 21.70 -12.35
C TYR A 59 17.08 21.70 -11.35
N GLY A 60 16.86 22.27 -10.16
CA GLY A 60 17.81 22.22 -9.05
C GLY A 60 17.87 20.82 -8.44
N SER A 61 18.95 20.55 -7.69
CA SER A 61 19.16 19.27 -7.00
C SER A 61 17.99 18.91 -6.07
N GLU A 62 17.40 19.90 -5.39
CA GLU A 62 16.25 19.69 -4.50
C GLU A 62 14.99 19.22 -5.27
N ALA A 63 14.64 19.90 -6.37
CA ALA A 63 13.49 19.53 -7.20
C ALA A 63 13.66 18.14 -7.82
N LEU A 64 14.88 17.81 -8.29
CA LEU A 64 15.19 16.49 -8.83
C LEU A 64 15.12 15.40 -7.75
N LEU A 65 15.60 15.67 -6.53
CA LEU A 65 15.52 14.74 -5.41
C LEU A 65 14.07 14.45 -5.01
N VAL A 66 13.22 15.48 -4.91
CA VAL A 66 11.79 15.31 -4.59
C VAL A 66 11.08 14.50 -5.67
N ASN A 67 11.33 14.78 -6.94
CA ASN A 67 10.77 14.01 -8.06
C ASN A 67 11.25 12.55 -8.05
N PHE A 68 12.53 12.31 -7.79
CA PHE A 68 13.07 10.97 -7.65
C PHE A 68 12.39 10.22 -6.49
N ASN A 69 12.22 10.86 -5.34
CA ASN A 69 11.53 10.28 -4.20
C ASN A 69 10.05 9.94 -4.50
N ALA A 70 9.35 10.79 -5.26
CA ALA A 70 7.99 10.51 -5.72
C ALA A 70 7.94 9.26 -6.62
N ILE A 71 8.88 9.13 -7.57
CA ILE A 71 9.00 7.95 -8.44
C ILE A 71 9.28 6.68 -7.62
N ILE A 72 10.23 6.74 -6.69
CA ILE A 72 10.56 5.59 -5.82
C ILE A 72 9.35 5.19 -4.97
N THR A 73 8.59 6.16 -4.45
CA THR A 73 7.37 5.90 -3.68
C THR A 73 6.32 5.16 -4.52
N ILE A 74 6.11 5.59 -5.77
CA ILE A 74 5.17 4.93 -6.70
C ILE A 74 5.63 3.52 -7.07
N LEU A 75 6.92 3.35 -7.38
CA LEU A 75 7.50 2.04 -7.71
C LEU A 75 7.39 1.07 -6.54
N PHE A 76 7.80 1.51 -5.35
CA PHE A 76 7.64 0.72 -4.12
C PHE A 76 6.18 0.35 -3.88
N GLY A 77 5.27 1.31 -4.00
CA GLY A 77 3.84 1.08 -3.89
C GLY A 77 3.31 0.05 -4.88
N THR A 78 3.78 0.11 -6.12
CA THR A 78 3.43 -0.85 -7.17
C THR A 78 3.90 -2.26 -6.80
N PHE A 79 5.14 -2.42 -6.33
CA PHE A 79 5.66 -3.71 -5.90
C PHE A 79 4.91 -4.30 -4.71
N VAL A 80 4.49 -3.46 -3.75
CA VAL A 80 3.64 -3.91 -2.63
C VAL A 80 2.29 -4.43 -3.14
N VAL A 81 1.65 -3.73 -4.08
CA VAL A 81 0.38 -4.19 -4.67
C VAL A 81 0.58 -5.51 -5.42
N LEU A 82 1.61 -5.62 -6.26
CA LEU A 82 1.92 -6.85 -7.00
C LEU A 82 2.19 -8.02 -6.04
N SER A 83 2.97 -7.79 -5.00
CA SER A 83 3.25 -8.80 -3.97
C SER A 83 1.99 -9.24 -3.24
N ALA A 84 1.10 -8.30 -2.90
CA ALA A 84 -0.13 -8.59 -2.15
C ALA A 84 -1.16 -9.41 -2.96
N ILE A 85 -1.15 -9.29 -4.29
CA ILE A 85 -2.08 -10.02 -5.17
C ILE A 85 -1.45 -11.29 -5.78
N SER A 86 -0.13 -11.44 -5.71
CA SER A 86 0.55 -12.63 -6.23
C SER A 86 0.14 -13.89 -5.44
N GLN A 87 -0.06 -15.00 -6.16
CA GLN A 87 -0.34 -16.28 -5.51
C GLN A 87 0.94 -16.82 -4.87
N ALA A 88 0.82 -17.32 -3.63
CA ALA A 88 1.89 -18.10 -3.04
C ALA A 88 2.10 -19.38 -3.87
N PRO A 89 3.34 -19.88 -4.01
CA PRO A 89 3.59 -21.20 -4.58
C PRO A 89 2.73 -22.24 -3.84
N PRO A 90 2.18 -23.25 -4.54
CA PRO A 90 1.49 -24.35 -3.87
C PRO A 90 2.43 -24.93 -2.82
N ALA A 91 1.93 -25.12 -1.59
CA ALA A 91 2.69 -25.78 -0.54
C ALA A 91 3.16 -27.15 -1.08
N ALA A 92 4.44 -27.45 -0.95
CA ALA A 92 4.92 -28.80 -1.26
C ALA A 92 4.15 -29.79 -0.38
N ASP A 93 3.55 -30.81 -1.00
CA ASP A 93 2.83 -31.89 -0.31
C ASP A 93 3.82 -32.74 0.51
N ASP A 94 4.33 -32.21 1.62
CA ASP A 94 5.16 -32.93 2.60
C ASP A 94 4.30 -33.74 3.60
N TYR A 95 3.18 -34.30 3.14
CA TYR A 95 2.38 -35.25 3.92
C TYR A 95 2.66 -36.68 3.45
N ALA A 96 3.66 -37.32 4.05
CA ALA A 96 3.78 -38.77 4.07
C ALA A 96 3.06 -39.29 5.32
N PRO A 97 1.88 -39.92 5.21
CA PRO A 97 1.29 -40.63 6.34
C PRO A 97 2.17 -41.83 6.68
N ILE A 98 2.70 -41.85 7.91
CA ILE A 98 3.26 -43.04 8.56
C ILE A 98 2.15 -43.92 9.10
#